data_AF-A0A2V9HT89-F1
#
_entry.id   AF-A0A2V9HT89-F1
#
_cell.length_a   1.000
_cell.length_b   1.000
_cell.length_c   1.000
_cell.angle_alpha   90.00
_cell.angle_beta   90.00
_cell.angle_gamma   90.00
#
_symmetry.space_group_name_H-M   'P 1'
#
loop_
_entity.id
_entity.type
_entity.pdbx_description
1 polymer ?
#
loop_
_entity_poly.entity_id
_entity_poly.type
_entity_poly.pdbx_seq_one_letter_code
_entity_poly.pdbx_strand_id
1 'polypeptide(L)'
;MKAKKLLTIYCLPTMLGLALLAGCGKKESAEEQPAAPATAPAATPIDPATAAAIIGVVKFDGPAPKAAVIDMSQDPACKGSNTAENVMASGGHLANVFVYVKEG
;
A
#
# COMPACT_ATOMS: atom_id res chain seq x y z
N MET A 1 6.39 -67.48 -17.43
CA MET A 1 5.59 -66.22 -17.44
C MET A 1 5.75 -65.43 -16.14
N LYS A 2 6.96 -65.00 -15.75
CA LYS A 2 7.19 -64.20 -14.53
C LYS A 2 8.21 -63.07 -14.75
N ALA A 3 9.17 -63.25 -15.67
CA ALA A 3 10.16 -62.21 -16.01
C ALA A 3 9.60 -61.03 -16.84
N LYS A 4 8.57 -61.23 -17.68
CA LYS A 4 7.97 -60.15 -18.48
C LYS A 4 7.11 -59.17 -17.66
N LYS A 5 6.48 -59.62 -16.57
CA LYS A 5 5.67 -58.75 -15.69
C LYS A 5 6.52 -57.87 -14.76
N LEU A 6 7.75 -58.28 -14.45
CA LEU A 6 8.64 -57.52 -13.58
C LEU A 6 9.30 -56.33 -14.31
N LEU A 7 9.56 -56.46 -15.63
CA LEU A 7 10.18 -55.40 -16.44
C LEU A 7 9.20 -54.28 -16.79
N THR A 8 7.92 -54.60 -17.02
CA THR A 8 6.88 -53.60 -17.36
C THR A 8 6.45 -52.75 -16.16
N ILE A 9 6.58 -53.27 -14.93
CA ILE A 9 6.22 -52.55 -13.69
C ILE A 9 7.25 -51.49 -13.31
N TYR A 10 8.52 -51.62 -13.74
CA TYR A 10 9.58 -50.67 -13.39
C TYR A 10 9.81 -49.56 -14.43
N CYS A 11 9.39 -49.76 -15.69
CA CYS A 11 9.50 -48.73 -16.74
C CYS A 11 8.41 -47.65 -16.70
N LEU A 12 7.23 -47.94 -16.15
CA LEU A 12 6.13 -46.96 -16.09
C LEU A 12 6.33 -45.85 -15.03
N PRO A 13 6.83 -46.11 -13.81
CA PRO A 13 7.07 -45.05 -12.83
C PRO A 13 8.35 -44.24 -13.11
N THR A 14 9.33 -44.80 -13.82
CA THR A 14 10.58 -44.08 -14.20
C THR A 14 10.36 -43.08 -15.33
N MET A 15 9.44 -43.35 -16.25
CA MET A 15 9.08 -42.41 -17.33
C MET A 15 8.20 -41.24 -16.84
N LEU A 16 7.41 -41.45 -15.78
CA LEU A 16 6.59 -40.40 -15.16
C LEU A 16 7.40 -39.46 -14.24
N GLY A 17 8.48 -39.95 -13.63
CA GLY A 17 9.39 -39.13 -12.81
C GLY A 17 10.22 -38.13 -13.62
N LEU A 18 10.59 -38.46 -14.85
CA LEU A 18 11.39 -37.56 -15.71
C LEU A 18 10.56 -36.38 -16.26
N ALA A 19 9.24 -36.54 -16.37
CA ALA A 19 8.33 -35.49 -16.83
C ALA A 19 8.10 -34.38 -15.79
N LEU A 20 8.29 -34.68 -14.49
CA LEU A 20 8.07 -33.72 -13.39
C LEU A 20 9.25 -32.74 -13.19
N LEU A 21 10.44 -33.04 -13.74
CA LEU A 21 11.63 -32.18 -13.64
C LEU A 21 11.69 -31.07 -14.71
N ALA A 22 10.86 -31.15 -15.75
CA ALA A 22 10.79 -30.14 -16.82
C ALA A 22 9.84 -28.96 -16.49
N GLY A 23 9.19 -28.96 -15.32
CA GLY A 23 8.25 -27.92 -14.89
C GLY A 23 8.85 -26.76 -14.09
N CYS A 24 10.12 -26.85 -13.69
CA CYS A 24 10.80 -25.76 -12.97
C CYS A 24 11.42 -24.76 -13.97
N GLY A 25 10.58 -24.21 -14.85
CA GLY A 25 10.89 -23.00 -15.57
C GLY A 25 10.70 -21.83 -14.61
N LYS A 26 11.75 -21.47 -13.87
CA LYS A 26 11.85 -20.14 -13.26
C LYS A 26 11.92 -19.16 -14.43
N LYS A 27 10.76 -18.70 -14.90
CA LYS A 27 10.68 -17.48 -15.70
C LYS A 27 11.06 -16.37 -14.74
N GLU A 28 12.33 -15.98 -14.83
CA GLU A 28 12.78 -14.70 -14.33
C GLU A 28 11.98 -13.67 -15.12
N SER A 29 10.87 -13.22 -14.53
CA SER A 29 10.27 -11.96 -14.93
C SER A 29 11.39 -10.95 -14.76
N ALA A 30 11.82 -10.35 -15.86
CA ALA A 30 12.60 -9.13 -15.79
C ALA A 30 11.75 -8.16 -14.96
N GLU A 31 12.14 -7.99 -13.70
CA GLU A 31 11.64 -6.90 -12.88
C GLU A 31 12.07 -5.63 -13.59
N GLU A 32 11.09 -4.92 -14.14
CA GLU A 32 11.25 -3.62 -14.72
C GLU A 32 11.72 -2.71 -13.58
N GLN A 33 13.03 -2.46 -13.53
CA GLN A 33 13.64 -1.64 -12.52
C GLN A 33 12.94 -0.28 -12.54
N PRO A 34 12.36 0.17 -11.41
CA PRO A 34 11.70 1.47 -11.35
C PRO A 34 12.66 2.54 -11.83
N ALA A 35 12.20 3.36 -12.80
CA ALA A 35 12.96 4.51 -13.25
C ALA A 35 13.39 5.34 -12.03
N ALA A 36 14.67 5.71 -11.99
CA ALA A 36 15.21 6.51 -10.91
C ALA A 36 14.33 7.77 -10.72
N PRO A 37 13.95 8.12 -9.48
CA PRO A 37 13.16 9.31 -9.23
C PRO A 37 13.83 10.53 -9.84
N ALA A 38 13.07 11.32 -10.60
CA ALA A 38 13.56 12.60 -11.09
C ALA A 38 14.00 13.44 -9.89
N THR A 39 15.21 14.01 -9.96
CA THR A 39 15.75 14.86 -8.90
C THR A 39 14.81 16.04 -8.70
N ALA A 40 14.22 16.13 -7.51
CA ALA A 40 13.41 17.29 -7.13
C ALA A 40 14.26 18.57 -7.19
N PRO A 41 13.69 19.72 -7.59
CA PRO A 41 14.39 20.99 -7.56
C PRO A 41 14.98 21.25 -6.17
N ALA A 42 16.20 21.75 -6.11
CA ALA A 42 16.80 22.19 -4.86
C ALA A 42 15.92 23.32 -4.26
N ALA A 43 15.59 23.19 -2.97
CA ALA A 43 14.86 24.23 -2.27
C ALA A 43 15.68 25.53 -2.26
N THR A 44 15.02 26.66 -2.46
CA THR A 44 15.65 27.98 -2.33
C THR A 44 16.10 28.21 -0.87
N PRO A 45 17.30 28.75 -0.63
CA PRO A 45 17.73 29.10 0.72
C PRO A 45 16.73 30.06 1.40
N ILE A 46 16.32 29.74 2.62
CA ILE A 46 15.46 30.59 3.45
C ILE A 46 16.36 31.46 4.33
N ASP A 47 16.14 32.79 4.34
CA ASP A 47 16.81 33.71 5.26
C ASP A 47 16.07 33.76 6.60
N PRO A 48 16.66 33.28 7.71
CA PRO A 48 16.01 33.32 9.02
C PRO A 48 15.64 34.72 9.50
N ALA A 49 16.33 35.77 9.03
CA ALA A 49 16.05 37.15 9.44
C ALA A 49 14.75 37.71 8.84
N THR A 50 14.24 37.10 7.76
CA THR A 50 12.97 37.46 7.11
C THR A 50 11.87 36.42 7.34
N ALA A 51 12.18 35.31 8.01
CA ALA A 51 11.21 34.27 8.33
C ALA A 51 10.28 34.71 9.47
N ALA A 52 8.99 34.37 9.33
CA ALA A 52 7.99 34.52 10.39
C ALA A 52 7.48 33.15 10.85
N ALA A 53 7.07 33.07 12.12
CA ALA A 53 6.47 31.86 12.70
C ALA A 53 4.99 32.11 13.03
N ILE A 54 4.14 31.16 12.67
CA ILE A 54 2.72 31.14 13.05
C ILE A 54 2.56 30.09 14.15
N ILE A 55 2.13 30.53 15.33
CA ILE A 55 1.92 29.68 16.50
C ILE A 55 0.51 29.94 17.01
N GLY A 56 -0.29 28.88 17.13
CA GLY A 56 -1.66 29.00 17.59
C GLY A 56 -2.33 27.64 17.77
N VAL A 57 -3.54 27.68 18.33
CA VAL A 57 -4.40 26.51 18.51
C VAL A 57 -5.68 26.73 17.74
N VAL A 58 -6.04 25.76 16.90
CA VAL A 58 -7.29 25.79 16.14
C VAL A 58 -8.38 25.09 16.96
N LYS A 59 -9.45 25.83 17.26
CA LYS A 59 -10.60 25.34 18.02
C LYS A 59 -11.73 24.93 17.09
N PHE A 60 -12.52 23.97 17.55
CA PHE A 60 -13.78 23.57 16.94
C PHE A 60 -14.93 24.01 17.86
N ASP A 61 -15.77 24.91 17.35
CA ASP A 61 -16.93 25.39 18.10
C ASP A 61 -18.13 24.46 17.92
N GLY A 62 -18.74 24.07 19.05
CA GLY A 62 -19.89 23.17 19.07
C GLY A 62 -19.52 21.68 19.12
N PRO A 63 -20.54 20.79 19.05
CA PRO A 63 -20.31 19.36 19.11
C PRO A 63 -19.68 18.84 17.81
N ALA A 64 -18.65 17.99 17.94
CA ALA A 64 -18.05 17.30 16.80
C ALA A 64 -19.12 16.50 16.03
N PRO A 65 -19.13 16.58 14.68
CA PRO A 65 -20.07 15.81 13.87
C PRO A 65 -19.80 14.31 14.04
N LYS A 66 -20.86 13.50 14.01
CA LYS A 66 -20.71 12.04 14.00
C LYS A 66 -20.03 11.62 12.69
N ALA A 67 -19.00 10.79 12.80
CA ALA A 67 -18.33 10.22 11.63
C ALA A 67 -19.29 9.35 10.83
N ALA A 68 -19.36 9.57 9.52
CA ALA A 68 -20.21 8.79 8.62
C ALA A 68 -19.61 7.40 8.37
N VAL A 69 -20.43 6.35 8.37
CA VAL A 69 -19.94 5.00 8.01
C VAL A 69 -19.63 4.97 6.51
N ILE A 70 -18.48 4.39 6.16
CA ILE A 70 -18.10 4.17 4.76
C ILE A 70 -18.73 2.85 4.30
N ASP A 71 -19.48 2.90 3.20
CA ASP A 71 -20.00 1.68 2.58
C ASP A 71 -18.88 0.95 1.83
N MET A 72 -18.51 -0.21 2.33
CA MET A 72 -17.46 -1.06 1.78
C MET A 72 -18.02 -2.26 1.01
N SER A 73 -19.33 -2.31 0.74
CA SER A 73 -19.96 -3.45 0.08
C SER A 73 -19.49 -3.66 -1.36
N GLN A 74 -18.85 -2.66 -1.98
CA GLN A 74 -18.43 -2.69 -3.38
C GLN A 74 -17.07 -3.39 -3.59
N ASP A 75 -16.30 -3.63 -2.52
CA ASP A 75 -15.01 -4.33 -2.60
C ASP A 75 -14.94 -5.45 -1.54
N PRO A 76 -15.00 -6.73 -1.94
CA PRO A 76 -14.91 -7.88 -1.03
C PRO A 76 -13.59 -7.95 -0.22
N ALA A 77 -12.53 -7.28 -0.67
CA ALA A 77 -11.25 -7.22 0.05
C ALA A 77 -11.29 -6.20 1.20
N CYS A 78 -12.14 -5.17 1.10
CA CYS A 78 -12.31 -4.16 2.14
C CYS A 78 -13.26 -4.66 3.24
N LYS A 79 -12.69 -5.24 4.30
CA LYS A 79 -13.44 -5.79 5.44
C LYS A 79 -13.45 -4.82 6.64
N GLY A 80 -14.52 -4.85 7.42
CA GLY A 80 -14.64 -4.12 8.68
C GLY A 80 -15.61 -2.93 8.64
N SER A 81 -15.80 -2.28 9.78
CA SER A 81 -16.55 -1.02 9.88
C SER A 81 -15.56 0.13 9.91
N ASN A 82 -15.57 0.95 8.87
CA ASN A 82 -14.75 2.15 8.77
C ASN A 82 -15.66 3.38 8.75
N THR A 83 -15.15 4.49 9.26
CA THR A 83 -15.86 5.77 9.27
C THR A 83 -15.05 6.84 8.58
N ALA A 84 -15.72 7.78 7.92
CA ALA A 84 -15.10 8.90 7.27
C ALA A 84 -14.51 9.89 8.28
N GLU A 85 -13.29 10.32 8.01
CA GLU A 85 -12.49 11.22 8.84
C GLU A 85 -12.48 12.65 8.31
N ASN A 86 -13.60 13.08 7.71
CA ASN A 86 -13.71 14.39 7.07
C ASN A 86 -13.51 15.56 8.05
N VAL A 87 -13.83 15.34 9.33
CA VAL A 87 -13.63 16.32 10.41
C VAL A 87 -13.07 15.59 11.63
N MET A 88 -11.81 15.88 11.96
CA MET A 88 -11.11 15.29 13.10
C MET A 88 -11.14 16.24 14.29
N ALA A 89 -12.30 16.32 14.96
CA ALA A 89 -12.50 17.17 16.12
C ALA A 89 -12.51 16.34 17.42
N SER A 90 -11.75 16.77 18.42
CA SER A 90 -11.72 16.15 19.75
C SER A 90 -11.44 17.19 20.83
N GLY A 91 -12.19 17.13 21.94
CA GLY A 91 -12.02 18.07 23.06
C GLY A 91 -12.17 19.55 22.69
N GLY A 92 -12.88 19.88 21.61
CA GLY A 92 -12.99 21.26 21.11
C GLY A 92 -11.80 21.74 20.26
N HIS A 93 -10.96 20.82 19.77
CA HIS A 93 -9.80 21.11 18.93
C HIS A 93 -9.88 20.36 17.60
N LEU A 94 -9.22 20.88 16.56
CA LEU A 94 -9.05 20.19 15.28
C LEU A 94 -7.66 19.58 15.13
N ALA A 95 -7.60 18.34 14.65
CA ALA A 95 -6.38 17.70 14.17
C ALA A 95 -6.23 17.86 12.64
N ASN A 96 -5.00 17.62 12.14
CA ASN A 96 -4.68 17.62 10.70
C ASN A 96 -5.07 18.92 9.97
N VAL A 97 -4.94 20.07 10.63
CA VAL A 97 -5.31 21.36 10.04
C VAL A 97 -4.23 21.83 9.06
N PHE A 98 -4.66 22.17 7.85
CA PHE A 98 -3.85 22.90 6.88
C PHE A 98 -4.13 24.41 7.00
N VAL A 99 -3.08 25.20 7.20
CA VAL A 99 -3.17 26.66 7.27
C VAL A 99 -2.62 27.24 5.97
N TYR A 100 -3.49 27.90 5.19
CA TYR A 100 -3.09 28.62 3.99
C TYR A 100 -2.77 30.08 4.32
N VAL A 101 -1.54 30.50 4.03
CA VAL A 101 -1.09 31.88 4.18
C VAL A 101 -0.90 32.45 2.78
N LYS A 102 -1.72 33.44 2.42
CA LYS A 102 -1.70 34.04 1.09
C LYS A 102 -0.47 34.95 0.89
N GLU A 103 -0.21 35.81 1.88
CA GLU A 103 0.82 36.85 1.86
C GLU A 103 1.37 37.01 3.30
N GLY A 104 2.64 37.41 3.43
CA GLY A 104 3.36 37.58 4.70
C GLY A 104 4.79 38.03 4.48
#